data_AF-A0A529C8N1-F1
#
_entry.id   AF-A0A529C8N1-F1
#
_cell.length_a   1.000
_cell.length_b   1.000
_cell.length_c   1.000
_cell.angle_alpha   90.00
_cell.angle_beta   90.00
_cell.angle_gamma   90.00
#
_symmetry.space_group_name_H-M   'P 1'
#
loop_
_entity.id
_entity.type
_entity.pdbx_description
1 polymer ?
#
loop_
_entity_poly.entity_id
_entity_poly.type
_entity_poly.pdbx_seq_one_letter_code
_entity_poly.pdbx_strand_id
1 'polypeptide(L)'
;MSRVAAFALSDAKRVVVANPSTYVLPSLAEAAAYGLGCLPSGCVYTADQASQELKAYLALPLTIYLGEDDTGDVDLNEGAAAMRQGETRLDRGQFTFELAQAVATANGWPLNWRLLILPGVGHSARDLLQSDQADQAFGLK
;
A
#
# COMPACT_ATOMS: atom_id res chain seq x y z
N MET A 1 2.70 6.27 -5.52
CA MET A 1 3.95 6.30 -4.73
C MET A 1 3.74 5.70 -3.33
N SER A 2 3.80 4.38 -3.18
CA SER A 2 3.70 3.70 -1.86
C SER A 2 4.97 3.88 -1.01
N ARG A 3 6.14 4.02 -1.64
CA ARG A 3 7.46 4.08 -0.97
C ARG A 3 7.66 5.33 -0.11
N VAL A 4 7.16 6.49 -0.55
CA VAL A 4 7.20 7.72 0.26
C VAL A 4 6.37 7.53 1.52
N ALA A 5 5.17 6.95 1.40
CA ALA A 5 4.33 6.67 2.56
C ALA A 5 5.02 5.72 3.56
N ALA A 6 5.79 4.74 3.09
CA ALA A 6 6.42 3.75 3.96
C ALA A 6 7.77 4.16 4.57
N PHE A 7 8.56 5.00 3.88
CA PHE A 7 9.93 5.34 4.28
C PHE A 7 10.15 6.82 4.59
N ALA A 8 9.20 7.67 4.27
CA ALA A 8 9.22 9.11 4.59
C ALA A 8 7.88 9.48 5.22
N LEU A 9 7.62 8.91 6.40
CA LEU A 9 6.37 9.07 7.15
C LEU A 9 5.95 10.54 7.20
N SER A 10 4.80 10.85 6.62
CA SER A 10 4.29 12.22 6.53
C SER A 10 3.42 12.58 7.71
N ASP A 11 3.41 13.85 8.10
CA ASP A 11 2.39 14.46 8.97
C ASP A 11 1.10 14.85 8.21
N ALA A 12 0.94 14.36 6.97
CA ALA A 12 -0.22 14.65 6.15
C ALA A 12 -1.52 14.16 6.81
N LYS A 13 -2.58 14.98 6.69
CA LYS A 13 -3.93 14.62 7.18
C LYS A 13 -4.48 13.34 6.53
N ARG A 14 -4.08 13.05 5.30
CA ARG A 14 -4.46 11.87 4.53
C ARG A 14 -3.38 11.53 3.52
N VAL A 15 -3.09 10.24 3.37
CA VAL A 15 -2.27 9.69 2.29
C VAL A 15 -3.17 8.84 1.40
N VAL A 16 -3.13 9.06 0.08
CA VAL A 16 -3.88 8.25 -0.88
C VAL A 16 -2.90 7.56 -1.83
N VAL A 17 -2.99 6.25 -1.91
CA VAL A 17 -2.21 5.42 -2.82
C VAL A 17 -3.15 4.82 -3.85
N ALA A 18 -3.17 5.38 -5.05
CA ALA A 18 -4.11 5.02 -6.11
C ALA A 18 -3.46 4.14 -7.19
N ASN A 19 -4.07 2.99 -7.49
CA ASN A 19 -3.65 2.02 -8.52
C ASN A 19 -2.12 1.84 -8.70
N PRO A 20 -1.33 1.66 -7.64
CA PRO A 20 0.10 1.48 -7.82
C PRO A 20 0.36 0.11 -8.44
N SER A 21 1.36 0.03 -9.31
CA SER A 21 1.84 -1.26 -9.80
C SER A 21 2.44 -2.12 -8.69
N THR A 22 3.07 -1.52 -7.66
CA THR A 22 3.67 -2.25 -6.53
C THR A 22 3.52 -1.48 -5.22
N TYR A 23 3.47 -2.23 -4.13
CA TYR A 23 3.38 -1.74 -2.76
C TYR A 23 4.68 -1.95 -1.99
N VAL A 24 4.86 -1.15 -0.94
CA VAL A 24 5.66 -1.56 0.21
C VAL A 24 4.71 -2.31 1.13
N LEU A 25 4.84 -3.63 1.15
CA LEU A 25 4.07 -4.52 1.99
C LEU A 25 4.36 -4.25 3.47
N PRO A 26 3.37 -4.33 4.36
CA PRO A 26 3.58 -4.29 5.80
C PRO A 26 4.22 -5.62 6.27
N SER A 27 5.46 -5.86 5.89
CA SER A 27 6.18 -7.12 6.13
C SER A 27 7.65 -6.89 6.44
N LEU A 28 8.15 -7.55 7.49
CA LEU A 28 9.58 -7.63 7.81
C LEU A 28 10.29 -8.76 7.04
N ALA A 29 9.54 -9.64 6.37
CA ALA A 29 10.09 -10.75 5.59
C ALA A 29 10.35 -10.36 4.13
N GLU A 30 9.60 -9.38 3.61
CA GLU A 30 9.81 -8.86 2.27
C GLU A 30 10.88 -7.77 2.30
N ALA A 31 11.91 -7.91 1.45
CA ALA A 31 13.05 -7.00 1.44
C ALA A 31 12.65 -5.58 1.01
N ALA A 32 13.34 -4.57 1.55
CA ALA A 32 13.26 -3.22 1.00
C ALA A 32 13.64 -3.22 -0.50
N ALA A 33 12.97 -2.49 -1.39
CA ALA A 33 11.89 -1.52 -1.16
C ALA A 33 10.47 -2.08 -1.43
N TYR A 34 10.23 -3.37 -1.23
CA TYR A 34 8.92 -4.03 -1.34
C TYR A 34 8.31 -4.43 0.01
N GLY A 35 9.10 -4.40 1.07
CA GLY A 35 8.69 -4.44 2.47
C GLY A 35 9.72 -3.70 3.33
N LEU A 36 9.78 -4.02 4.62
CA LEU A 36 10.72 -3.42 5.58
C LEU A 36 11.82 -4.42 6.02
N GLY A 37 11.92 -5.56 5.35
CA GLY A 37 12.95 -6.58 5.57
C GLY A 37 14.32 -6.22 4.99
N CYS A 38 15.32 -7.03 5.34
CA CYS A 38 16.70 -6.86 4.89
C CYS A 38 16.89 -7.24 3.42
N LEU A 39 17.82 -6.56 2.75
CA LEU A 39 18.37 -7.00 1.48
C LEU A 39 19.51 -7.99 1.72
N PRO A 40 19.93 -8.78 0.71
CA PRO A 40 21.13 -9.62 0.80
C PRO A 40 22.40 -8.85 1.17
N SER A 41 22.47 -7.57 0.80
CA SER A 41 23.59 -6.67 1.10
C SER A 41 23.54 -6.03 2.48
N GLY A 42 22.45 -6.23 3.24
CA GLY A 42 22.26 -5.64 4.57
C GLY A 42 20.85 -5.12 4.81
N CYS A 43 20.62 -4.67 6.03
CA CYS A 43 19.33 -4.13 6.47
C CYS A 43 19.34 -2.60 6.48
N VAL A 44 18.23 -1.98 6.06
CA VAL A 44 18.04 -0.52 6.18
C VAL A 44 17.88 -0.12 7.65
N TYR A 45 17.21 -0.96 8.43
CA TYR A 45 16.91 -0.78 9.84
C TYR A 45 17.44 -1.96 10.66
N THR A 46 17.74 -1.74 11.94
CA THR A 46 17.83 -2.87 12.88
C THR A 46 16.45 -3.55 13.02
N ALA A 47 16.41 -4.76 13.58
CA ALA A 47 15.14 -5.48 13.77
C ALA A 47 14.10 -4.66 14.58
N ASP A 48 14.55 -4.03 15.68
CA ASP A 48 13.69 -3.21 16.52
C ASP A 48 13.21 -1.95 15.78
N GLN A 49 14.11 -1.29 15.04
CA GLN A 49 13.75 -0.14 14.22
C GLN A 49 12.75 -0.53 13.12
N ALA A 50 12.96 -1.63 12.42
CA ALA A 50 12.05 -2.08 11.36
C ALA A 50 10.64 -2.35 11.90
N SER A 51 10.53 -2.93 13.10
CA SER A 51 9.26 -3.14 13.79
C SER A 51 8.58 -1.81 14.17
N GLN A 52 9.35 -0.83 14.67
CA GLN A 52 8.84 0.50 14.99
C GLN A 52 8.36 1.25 13.74
N GLU A 53 9.12 1.22 12.65
CA GLU A 53 8.76 1.83 11.37
C GLU A 53 7.52 1.16 10.77
N LEU A 54 7.43 -0.17 10.83
CA LEU A 54 6.25 -0.91 10.38
C LEU A 54 5.00 -0.50 11.17
N LYS A 55 5.11 -0.40 12.50
CA LYS A 55 4.03 0.08 13.35
C LYS A 55 3.60 1.50 13.00
N ALA A 56 4.56 2.40 12.78
CA ALA A 56 4.29 3.78 12.42
C ALA A 56 3.64 3.89 11.02
N TYR A 57 4.06 3.07 10.07
CA TYR A 57 3.48 2.97 8.74
C TYR A 57 2.01 2.51 8.78
N LEU A 58 1.68 1.50 9.59
CA LEU A 58 0.30 1.03 9.80
C LEU A 58 -0.59 2.08 10.51
N ALA A 59 0.01 2.94 11.32
CA ALA A 59 -0.68 4.04 11.99
C ALA A 59 -1.01 5.24 11.07
N LEU A 60 -0.47 5.30 9.85
CA LEU A 60 -0.78 6.40 8.93
C LEU A 60 -2.26 6.39 8.52
N PRO A 61 -2.88 7.58 8.32
CA PRO A 61 -4.19 7.69 7.70
C PRO A 61 -4.07 7.44 6.19
N LEU A 62 -3.83 6.19 5.80
CA LEU A 62 -3.59 5.79 4.41
C LEU A 62 -4.88 5.23 3.79
N THR A 63 -5.18 5.62 2.56
CA THR A 63 -6.22 4.99 1.75
C THR A 63 -5.59 4.32 0.55
N ILE A 64 -5.76 3.00 0.44
CA ILE A 64 -5.54 2.27 -0.80
C ILE A 64 -6.78 2.47 -1.66
N TYR A 65 -6.59 3.08 -2.82
CA TYR A 65 -7.68 3.51 -3.68
C TYR A 65 -7.57 2.82 -5.04
N LEU A 66 -8.52 1.94 -5.34
CA LEU A 66 -8.43 1.01 -6.45
C LEU A 66 -9.57 1.20 -7.44
N GLY A 67 -9.29 0.99 -8.72
CA GLY A 67 -10.31 0.69 -9.72
C GLY A 67 -10.57 -0.81 -9.78
N GLU A 68 -11.84 -1.23 -9.78
CA GLU A 68 -12.26 -2.64 -9.93
C GLU A 68 -11.80 -3.26 -11.26
N ASP A 69 -11.71 -2.47 -12.31
CA ASP A 69 -11.32 -2.94 -13.64
C ASP A 69 -9.82 -2.72 -13.92
N ASP A 70 -9.02 -2.32 -12.93
CA ASP A 70 -7.55 -2.19 -13.10
C ASP A 70 -6.85 -3.55 -13.01
N THR A 71 -7.19 -4.40 -13.98
CA THR A 71 -6.76 -5.79 -14.12
C THR A 71 -5.81 -6.02 -15.30
N GLY A 72 -5.52 -4.98 -16.07
CA GLY A 72 -4.60 -5.04 -17.21
C GLY A 72 -3.12 -5.00 -16.83
N ASP A 73 -2.27 -5.38 -17.79
CA ASP A 73 -0.82 -5.55 -17.65
C ASP A 73 0.02 -4.40 -18.22
N VAL A 74 -0.61 -3.45 -18.92
CA VAL A 74 0.08 -2.27 -19.48
C VAL A 74 0.81 -1.52 -18.35
N ASP A 75 2.12 -1.32 -18.53
CA ASP A 75 3.04 -0.69 -17.56
C ASP A 75 3.04 -1.36 -16.17
N LEU A 76 2.68 -2.65 -16.10
CA LEU A 76 2.71 -3.43 -14.88
C LEU A 76 4.13 -3.96 -14.62
N ASN A 77 4.60 -3.83 -13.39
CA ASN A 77 5.83 -4.45 -12.95
C ASN A 77 5.61 -5.96 -12.77
N GLU A 78 6.37 -6.76 -13.52
CA GLU A 78 6.33 -8.23 -13.50
C GLU A 78 7.55 -8.86 -12.80
N GLY A 79 8.35 -8.05 -12.11
CA GLY A 79 9.48 -8.55 -11.33
C GLY A 79 9.01 -9.51 -10.22
N ALA A 80 9.85 -10.46 -9.83
CA ALA A 80 9.48 -11.50 -8.87
C ALA A 80 8.89 -10.96 -7.56
N ALA A 81 9.36 -9.81 -7.07
CA ALA A 81 8.80 -9.16 -5.88
C ALA A 81 7.40 -8.59 -6.11
N ALA A 82 7.12 -8.06 -7.30
CA ALA A 82 5.80 -7.58 -7.69
C ALA A 82 4.81 -8.74 -7.86
N MET A 83 5.26 -9.85 -8.47
CA MET A 83 4.42 -11.04 -8.65
C MET A 83 4.03 -11.73 -7.34
N ARG A 84 4.84 -11.60 -6.28
CA ARG A 84 4.45 -12.04 -4.92
C ARG A 84 3.28 -11.24 -4.34
N GLN A 85 3.00 -10.04 -4.85
CA GLN A 85 1.93 -9.18 -4.35
C GLN A 85 0.58 -9.51 -5.03
N GLY A 86 0.58 -10.16 -6.20
CA GLY A 86 -0.63 -10.47 -6.97
C GLY A 86 -0.43 -10.30 -8.47
N GLU A 87 -1.37 -10.82 -9.26
CA GLU A 87 -1.31 -10.79 -10.73
C GLU A 87 -1.66 -9.40 -11.27
N THR A 88 -2.64 -8.72 -10.67
CA THR A 88 -3.13 -7.41 -11.12
C THR A 88 -2.88 -6.29 -10.10
N ARG A 89 -3.06 -5.01 -10.49
CA ARG A 89 -2.99 -3.89 -9.53
C ARG A 89 -4.09 -3.98 -8.47
N LEU A 90 -5.28 -4.44 -8.86
CA LEU A 90 -6.38 -4.72 -7.94
C LEU A 90 -6.00 -5.78 -6.89
N ASP A 91 -5.47 -6.94 -7.33
CA ASP A 91 -5.05 -8.02 -6.41
C ASP A 91 -4.00 -7.52 -5.43
N ARG A 92 -3.01 -6.78 -5.94
CA ARG A 92 -1.90 -6.25 -5.14
C ARG A 92 -2.37 -5.32 -4.04
N GLY A 93 -3.35 -4.47 -4.33
CA GLY A 93 -3.92 -3.56 -3.35
C GLY A 93 -4.74 -4.26 -2.27
N GLN A 94 -5.57 -5.23 -2.67
CA GLN A 94 -6.34 -6.06 -1.72
C GLN A 94 -5.42 -6.88 -0.82
N PHE A 95 -4.46 -7.60 -1.40
CA PHE A 95 -3.46 -8.38 -0.66
C PHE A 95 -2.67 -7.52 0.33
N THR A 96 -2.25 -6.32 -0.08
CA THR A 96 -1.53 -5.40 0.81
C THR A 96 -2.37 -4.95 1.99
N PHE A 97 -3.67 -4.68 1.79
CA PHE A 97 -4.58 -4.29 2.85
C PHE A 97 -4.86 -5.44 3.82
N GLU A 98 -5.11 -6.64 3.30
CA GLU A 98 -5.30 -7.85 4.11
C GLU A 98 -4.08 -8.15 4.98
N LEU A 99 -2.87 -8.01 4.40
CA LEU A 99 -1.62 -8.18 5.14
C LEU A 99 -1.48 -7.12 6.25
N ALA A 100 -1.88 -5.88 5.99
CA ALA A 100 -1.89 -4.81 7.00
C ALA A 100 -2.81 -5.14 8.17
N GLN A 101 -4.02 -5.66 7.88
CA GLN A 101 -4.98 -6.11 8.88
C GLN A 101 -4.43 -7.26 9.72
N ALA A 102 -3.86 -8.27 9.08
CA ALA A 102 -3.28 -9.43 9.76
C ALA A 102 -2.14 -9.01 10.70
N VAL A 103 -1.21 -8.17 10.22
CA VAL A 103 -0.06 -7.71 11.01
C VAL A 103 -0.49 -6.82 12.17
N ALA A 104 -1.39 -5.87 11.95
CA ALA A 104 -1.89 -5.02 13.01
C ALA A 104 -2.60 -5.83 14.11
N THR A 105 -3.45 -6.79 13.70
CA THR A 105 -4.18 -7.67 14.62
C THR A 105 -3.22 -8.55 15.43
N ALA A 106 -2.25 -9.19 14.78
CA ALA A 106 -1.29 -10.07 15.45
C ALA A 106 -0.44 -9.36 16.52
N ASN A 107 -0.18 -8.06 16.33
CA ASN A 107 0.68 -7.28 17.23
C ASN A 107 -0.10 -6.36 18.18
N GLY A 108 -1.43 -6.29 18.08
CA GLY A 108 -2.24 -5.32 18.81
C GLY A 108 -1.89 -3.86 18.48
N TRP A 109 -1.50 -3.60 17.23
CA TRP A 109 -1.09 -2.29 16.76
C TRP A 109 -2.26 -1.51 16.12
N PRO A 110 -2.18 -0.17 16.08
CA PRO A 110 -3.16 0.62 15.35
C PRO A 110 -3.10 0.31 13.85
N LEU A 111 -4.27 0.29 13.21
CA LEU A 111 -4.41 0.29 11.76
C LEU A 111 -5.37 1.40 11.35
N ASN A 112 -4.82 2.46 10.77
CA ASN A 112 -5.61 3.60 10.30
C ASN A 112 -5.83 3.59 8.79
N TRP A 113 -5.54 2.45 8.15
CA TRP A 113 -5.68 2.29 6.71
C TRP A 113 -7.13 2.05 6.31
N ARG A 114 -7.44 2.43 5.07
CA ARG A 114 -8.72 2.15 4.41
C ARG A 114 -8.47 1.55 3.04
N LEU A 115 -9.39 0.70 2.60
CA LEU A 115 -9.45 0.21 1.22
C LEU A 115 -10.75 0.74 0.60
N LEU A 116 -10.63 1.39 -0.55
CA LEU A 116 -11.76 1.82 -1.37
C LEU A 116 -11.57 1.32 -2.79
N ILE A 117 -12.57 0.62 -3.32
CA ILE A 117 -12.58 0.05 -4.66
C ILE A 117 -13.72 0.71 -5.44
N LEU A 118 -13.42 1.28 -6.61
CA LEU A 118 -14.36 1.92 -7.50
C LEU A 118 -14.87 0.95 -8.55
N PRO A 119 -16.19 0.67 -8.59
CA PRO A 119 -16.77 -0.17 -9.64
C PRO A 119 -16.57 0.43 -11.03
N GLY A 120 -16.23 -0.40 -12.02
CA GLY A 120 -16.15 0.01 -13.42
C GLY A 120 -14.97 0.93 -13.79
N VAL A 121 -14.01 1.15 -12.91
CA VAL A 121 -12.84 2.02 -13.14
C VAL A 121 -11.58 1.19 -13.35
N GLY A 122 -10.85 1.46 -14.43
CA GLY A 122 -9.58 0.81 -14.76
C GLY A 122 -8.34 1.62 -14.34
N HIS A 123 -7.24 1.52 -15.11
CA HIS A 123 -6.00 2.26 -14.88
C HIS A 123 -6.08 3.75 -15.33
N SER A 124 -7.02 4.50 -14.76
CA SER A 124 -7.30 5.90 -15.14
C SER A 124 -7.26 6.83 -13.94
N ALA A 125 -6.21 7.65 -13.86
CA ALA A 125 -6.08 8.67 -12.82
C ALA A 125 -7.21 9.71 -12.88
N ARG A 126 -7.71 10.02 -14.08
CA ARG A 126 -8.84 10.94 -14.26
C ARG A 126 -10.09 10.39 -13.60
N ASP A 127 -10.43 9.15 -13.89
CA ASP A 127 -11.70 8.56 -13.43
C ASP A 127 -11.67 8.31 -11.91
N LEU A 128 -10.51 7.92 -11.37
CA LEU A 128 -10.29 7.85 -9.92
C LEU A 128 -10.53 9.20 -9.22
N LEU A 129 -10.02 10.30 -9.80
CA LEU A 129 -10.12 11.64 -9.20
C LEU A 129 -11.50 12.28 -9.37
N GLN A 130 -12.24 11.91 -10.41
CA GLN A 130 -13.56 12.47 -10.71
C GLN A 130 -14.73 11.64 -10.15
N SER A 131 -14.46 10.50 -9.51
CA SER A 131 -15.52 9.68 -8.93
C SER A 131 -16.17 10.34 -7.71
N ASP A 132 -17.42 9.95 -7.44
CA ASP A 132 -18.17 10.45 -6.28
C ASP A 132 -17.55 10.01 -4.93
N GLN A 133 -16.70 8.98 -4.95
CA GLN A 133 -15.99 8.46 -3.78
C GLN A 133 -14.62 9.13 -3.56
N ALA A 134 -14.17 10.02 -4.45
CA ALA A 134 -12.91 10.74 -4.30
C ALA A 134 -12.86 11.47 -2.95
N ASP A 135 -13.90 12.21 -2.58
CA ASP A 135 -13.97 12.91 -1.29
C ASP A 135 -13.77 11.98 -0.08
N GLN A 136 -14.29 10.75 -0.16
CA GLN A 136 -14.13 9.73 0.88
C GLN A 136 -12.67 9.26 0.97
N ALA A 137 -12.04 9.03 -0.19
CA ALA A 137 -10.63 8.64 -0.27
C ALA A 137 -9.70 9.72 0.30
N PHE A 138 -9.94 10.98 -0.08
CA PHE A 138 -9.16 12.14 0.37
C PHE A 138 -9.53 12.61 1.78
N GLY A 139 -10.67 12.20 2.33
CA GLY A 139 -11.13 12.65 3.64
C GLY A 139 -11.54 14.11 3.67
N LEU A 140 -12.21 14.58 2.62
CA LEU A 140 -12.67 15.96 2.46
C LEU A 140 -14.07 16.21 3.05
N LYS A 141 -14.65 15.19 3.68
CA LYS A 141 -15.95 15.21 4.39
C LYS A 141 -15.76 14.87 5.86
#